data_AF-A0A8I1Q071-F1
#
_entry.id   AF-A0A8I1Q071-F1
#
_cell.length_a   1.000
_cell.length_b   1.000
_cell.length_c   1.000
_cell.angle_alpha   90.00
_cell.angle_beta   90.00
_cell.angle_gamma   90.00
#
_symmetry.space_group_name_H-M   'P 1'
#
loop_
_entity.id
_entity.type
_entity.pdbx_description
1 polymer ?
#
loop_
_entity_poly.entity_id
_entity_poly.type
_entity_poly.pdbx_seq_one_letter_code
_entity_poly.pdbx_strand_id
1 'polypeptide(L)'
;MTSRFSWRPNDIVAYDEMRDSANRLVAILLRRIRTGASEGVASRAEIDAVRRRAVDVDGFDRASVDALRQEFERRAADLSRASK
;
A
#
# COMPACT_ATOMS: atom_id res chain seq x y z
N MET A 1 -16.36 5.79 30.92
CA MET A 1 -15.36 5.07 30.10
C MET A 1 -15.88 5.02 28.67
N THR A 2 -15.50 5.99 27.84
CA THR A 2 -15.94 6.07 26.45
C THR A 2 -15.10 5.10 25.63
N SER A 3 -15.75 4.13 24.99
CA SER A 3 -15.09 3.08 24.21
C SER A 3 -14.19 3.70 23.13
N ARG A 4 -12.86 3.57 23.29
CA ARG A 4 -11.85 4.10 22.36
C ARG A 4 -11.66 3.22 21.11
N PHE A 5 -12.45 2.16 20.96
CA PHE A 5 -12.22 1.08 19.99
C PHE A 5 -13.42 0.82 19.07
N SER A 6 -14.19 1.86 18.72
CA SER A 6 -15.19 1.73 17.66
C SER A 6 -14.62 2.37 16.40
N TRP A 7 -14.40 1.56 15.35
CA TRP A 7 -14.17 2.07 14.00
C TRP A 7 -15.27 3.07 13.68
N ARG A 8 -14.90 4.29 13.31
CA ARG A 8 -15.87 5.19 12.67
C ARG A 8 -16.00 4.73 11.21
N PRO A 9 -17.17 4.90 10.57
CA PRO A 9 -17.32 4.59 9.14
C PRO A 9 -16.22 5.23 8.27
N ASN A 10 -15.76 6.44 8.62
CA ASN A 10 -14.65 7.12 7.94
C ASN A 10 -13.31 6.39 8.06
N ASP A 11 -13.07 5.67 9.16
CA ASP A 11 -11.83 4.92 9.36
C ASP A 11 -11.81 3.69 8.44
N ILE A 12 -12.95 3.00 8.31
CA ILE A 12 -13.10 1.83 7.43
C ILE A 12 -12.80 2.22 6.00
N VAL A 13 -13.41 3.31 5.53
CA VAL A 13 -13.20 3.84 4.18
C VAL A 13 -11.71 4.10 3.92
N ALA A 14 -10.99 4.67 4.87
CA ALA A 14 -9.58 4.98 4.63
C ALA A 14 -8.65 3.78 4.71
N TYR A 15 -8.98 2.81 5.55
CA TYR A 15 -8.26 1.55 5.53
C TYR A 15 -8.46 0.83 4.18
N ASP A 16 -9.69 0.84 3.64
CA ASP A 16 -9.97 0.29 2.31
C ASP A 16 -9.24 1.07 1.21
N GLU A 17 -9.25 2.41 1.23
CA GLU A 17 -8.49 3.24 0.30
C GLU A 17 -6.97 2.96 0.38
N MET A 18 -6.43 2.76 1.59
CA MET A 18 -5.04 2.37 1.79
C MET A 18 -4.74 0.99 1.17
N ARG A 19 -5.64 0.01 1.34
CA ARG A 19 -5.52 -1.32 0.73
C ARG A 19 -5.61 -1.28 -0.79
N ASP A 20 -6.48 -0.45 -1.35
CA ASP A 20 -6.58 -0.25 -2.80
C ASP A 20 -5.29 0.34 -3.37
N SER A 21 -4.70 1.33 -2.69
CA SER A 21 -3.40 1.88 -3.06
C SER A 21 -2.27 0.83 -2.97
N ALA A 22 -2.28 -0.02 -1.94
CA ALA A 22 -1.34 -1.15 -1.83
C ALA A 22 -1.51 -2.15 -2.99
N ASN A 23 -2.74 -2.54 -3.32
CA ASN A 23 -3.05 -3.47 -4.40
C ASN A 23 -2.61 -2.93 -5.76
N ARG A 24 -2.82 -1.63 -6.00
CA ARG A 24 -2.36 -0.95 -7.21
C ARG A 24 -0.83 -0.98 -7.34
N LEU A 25 -0.11 -0.70 -6.26
CA LEU A 25 1.35 -0.78 -6.24
C LEU A 25 1.84 -2.21 -6.53
N VAL A 26 1.25 -3.22 -5.89
CA VAL A 26 1.57 -4.63 -6.14
C VAL A 26 1.33 -5.01 -7.60
N ALA A 27 0.24 -4.55 -8.22
CA ALA A 27 -0.03 -4.82 -9.63
C ALA A 27 1.05 -4.23 -10.57
N ILE A 28 1.55 -3.04 -10.26
CA ILE A 28 2.65 -2.41 -11.02
C ILE A 28 3.94 -3.22 -10.87
N LEU A 29 4.29 -3.64 -9.65
CA LEU A 29 5.49 -4.44 -9.36
C LEU A 29 5.42 -5.81 -10.06
N LEU A 30 4.26 -6.47 -10.02
CA LEU A 30 4.02 -7.72 -10.75
C LEU A 30 4.18 -7.54 -12.26
N ARG A 31 3.70 -6.43 -12.82
CA ARG A 31 3.89 -6.11 -14.23
C ARG A 31 5.38 -5.97 -14.56
N ARG A 32 6.18 -5.28 -13.73
CA ARG A 32 7.64 -5.11 -13.93
C ARG A 32 8.37 -6.46 -13.92
N ILE A 33 8.00 -7.36 -13.00
CA ILE A 33 8.55 -8.73 -12.97
C ILE A 33 8.24 -9.45 -14.28
N ARG A 34 6.98 -9.39 -14.74
CA ARG A 34 6.54 -10.07 -15.96
C ARG A 34 7.22 -9.52 -17.22
N THR A 35 7.48 -8.22 -17.29
CA THR A 35 8.14 -7.59 -18.46
C THR A 35 9.66 -7.75 -18.45
N GLY A 36 10.23 -8.50 -17.50
CA GLY A 36 11.66 -8.78 -17.45
C GLY A 36 12.52 -7.57 -17.09
N ALA A 37 11.98 -6.60 -16.35
CA ALA A 37 12.81 -5.55 -15.79
C ALA A 37 13.93 -6.19 -14.95
N SER A 38 15.16 -5.70 -15.07
CA SER A 38 16.36 -6.20 -14.36
C SER A 38 16.20 -6.28 -12.84
N GLU A 39 15.19 -5.61 -12.29
CA GLU A 39 14.86 -5.49 -10.87
C GLU A 39 13.84 -6.53 -10.38
N GLY A 40 13.67 -7.67 -11.03
CA GLY A 40 12.66 -8.67 -10.69
C GLY A 40 12.72 -9.17 -9.23
N VAL A 41 13.91 -9.36 -8.67
CA VAL A 41 14.10 -9.75 -7.26
C VAL A 41 13.70 -8.62 -6.30
N ALA A 42 14.13 -7.38 -6.59
CA ALA A 42 13.76 -6.21 -5.81
C ALA A 42 12.24 -5.96 -5.83
N SER A 43 11.60 -6.17 -7.00
CA SER A 43 10.16 -6.03 -7.15
C SER A 43 9.39 -7.06 -6.31
N ARG A 44 9.88 -8.30 -6.18
CA ARG A 44 9.28 -9.32 -5.29
C ARG A 44 9.41 -8.95 -3.82
N ALA A 45 10.61 -8.54 -3.40
CA ALA A 45 10.85 -8.10 -2.03
C ALA A 45 9.96 -6.91 -1.64
N GLU A 46 9.76 -5.97 -2.58
CA GLU A 46 8.88 -4.83 -2.38
C GLU A 46 7.39 -5.24 -2.26
N ILE A 47 6.91 -6.21 -3.07
CA ILE A 47 5.55 -6.77 -2.93
C ILE A 47 5.34 -7.34 -1.53
N ASP A 48 6.30 -8.12 -1.03
CA ASP A 48 6.20 -8.74 0.30
C ASP A 48 6.23 -7.70 1.43
N ALA A 49 6.98 -6.60 1.24
CA ALA A 49 7.00 -5.48 2.18
C ALA A 49 5.66 -4.72 2.18
N VAL A 50 5.12 -4.40 1.01
CA VAL A 50 3.83 -3.68 0.87
C VAL A 50 2.70 -4.48 1.50
N ARG A 51 2.62 -5.79 1.20
CA ARG A 51 1.57 -6.67 1.75
C ARG A 51 1.62 -6.77 3.27
N ARG A 52 2.82 -6.97 3.84
CA ARG A 52 2.99 -7.02 5.30
C ARG A 52 2.56 -5.71 5.95
N ARG A 53 3.06 -4.58 5.46
CA ARG A 53 2.74 -3.26 6.01
C ARG A 53 1.25 -2.92 5.94
N ALA A 54 0.57 -3.28 4.85
CA ALA A 54 -0.87 -3.05 4.70
C ALA A 54 -1.71 -3.92 5.66
N VAL A 55 -1.20 -5.08 6.07
CA VAL A 55 -1.88 -5.99 7.02
C VAL A 55 -1.54 -5.65 8.47
N ASP A 56 -0.29 -5.27 8.73
CA ASP A 56 0.24 -5.06 10.08
C ASP A 56 -0.09 -3.68 10.66
N VAL A 57 -0.58 -2.74 9.84
CA VAL A 57 -0.97 -1.41 10.31
C VAL A 57 -2.17 -1.51 11.25
N ASP A 58 -2.10 -0.77 12.35
CA ASP A 58 -3.26 -0.57 13.21
C ASP A 58 -4.29 0.28 12.45
N GLY A 59 -5.38 -0.35 12.02
CA GLY A 59 -6.45 0.33 11.29
C GLY A 59 -7.20 1.38 12.12
N PHE A 60 -7.08 1.37 13.46
CA PHE A 60 -7.60 2.42 14.32
C PHE A 60 -6.68 3.66 14.36
N ASP A 61 -5.41 3.51 14.01
CA ASP A 61 -4.48 4.63 13.87
C ASP A 61 -4.64 5.26 12.49
N ARG A 62 -5.56 6.21 12.43
CA ARG A 62 -5.87 6.95 11.21
C ARG A 62 -4.64 7.61 10.58
N ALA A 63 -3.73 8.14 11.39
CA ALA A 63 -2.54 8.82 10.89
C ALA A 63 -1.59 7.83 10.21
N SER A 64 -1.41 6.65 10.79
CA SER A 64 -0.61 5.57 10.21
C SER A 64 -1.23 5.02 8.91
N VAL A 65 -2.55 4.83 8.87
CA VAL A 65 -3.27 4.42 7.65
C VAL A 65 -3.08 5.44 6.52
N ASP A 66 -3.30 6.73 6.80
CA ASP A 66 -3.14 7.78 5.79
C ASP A 66 -1.68 7.92 5.33
N ALA A 67 -0.71 7.76 6.23
CA ALA A 67 0.71 7.80 5.89
C ALA A 67 1.11 6.65 4.94
N LEU A 68 0.65 5.42 5.23
CA LEU A 68 0.88 4.27 4.35
C LEU A 68 0.22 4.44 3.00
N ARG A 69 -1.03 4.93 2.96
CA ARG A 69 -1.73 5.22 1.70
C ARG A 69 -0.91 6.16 0.82
N GLN A 70 -0.46 7.29 1.38
CA GLN A 70 0.34 8.28 0.65
C GLN A 70 1.67 7.70 0.16
N GLU A 71 2.32 6.85 0.97
CA GLU A 71 3.57 6.20 0.57
C GLU A 71 3.36 5.25 -0.60
N PHE A 72 2.33 4.40 -0.55
CA PHE A 72 2.00 3.49 -1.64
C PHE A 72 1.65 4.24 -2.93
N GLU A 73 0.90 5.33 -2.83
CA GLU A 73 0.56 6.19 -3.97
C GLU A 73 1.79 6.84 -4.59
N ARG A 74 2.68 7.42 -3.77
CA ARG A 74 3.94 8.01 -4.25
C ARG A 74 4.79 6.98 -4.97
N ARG A 75 4.99 5.81 -4.36
CA ARG A 75 5.79 4.75 -4.95
C ARG A 75 5.19 4.21 -6.25
N ALA A 76 3.87 4.07 -6.32
CA ALA A 76 3.16 3.68 -7.54
C ALA A 76 3.34 4.73 -8.66
N ALA A 77 3.28 6.02 -8.32
CA ALA A 77 3.52 7.11 -9.28
C ALA A 77 4.95 7.10 -9.80
N ASP A 78 5.95 6.92 -8.93
CA ASP A 78 7.37 6.86 -9.31
C ASP A 78 7.65 5.69 -10.26
N LEU A 79 7.15 4.49 -9.93
CA LEU A 79 7.33 3.30 -10.77
C LEU A 79 6.60 3.43 -12.13
N SER A 80 5.47 4.13 -12.16
CA SER A 80 4.72 4.38 -13.39
C SER A 80 5.43 5.39 -14.30
N ARG A 81 6.10 6.39 -13.71
CA ARG A 81 6.93 7.35 -14.46
C ARG A 81 8.20 6.70 -15.01
N ALA A 82 8.85 5.85 -14.22
CA ALA A 82 10.06 5.14 -14.64
C ALA A 82 9.82 4.06 -15.73
N SER A 83 8.56 3.70 -15.98
CA SER A 83 8.19 2.73 -17.03
C SER A 83 7.80 3.39 -18.37
N LYS A 84 7.85 4.73 -18.46
CA LYS A 84 7.69 5.49 -19.71
C LYS A 84 9.06 5.75 -20.32
#